data_AF-A0A1Y2UXG0-F1
#
_entry.id   AF-A0A1Y2UXG0-F1
#
_cell.length_a   1.000
_cell.length_b   1.000
_cell.length_c   1.000
_cell.angle_alpha   90.00
_cell.angle_beta   90.00
_cell.angle_gamma   90.00
#
_symmetry.space_group_name_H-M   'P 1'
#
loop_
_entity.id
_entity.type
_entity.pdbx_description
1 polymer ?
#
loop_
_entity_poly.entity_id
_entity_poly.type
_entity_poly.pdbx_seq_one_letter_code
_entity_poly.pdbx_strand_id
1 'polypeptide(L)'
;MARIEFEKGQSHLVMTMEDQCPDMFELFAYWMNERRNFDRYIDAAEANNSCTELHWDLVNLHIFAAQVDLPALQDCAMDAIQDVYLRCNWDINPKLINHVYKSCDPQESCRLRKWIVAMTAWTLGGVVTKEMSRAITRLFDQCPDFWAEYHTHTRKMAQTGLEGHFKNPQLRLPSNNLRNEERQFGFRQCSFHTHRSTVGQGKCPHACPLSPLVSSPYTDGYFESDSDRTDSRFGSRMVSPCSDTIPESDLETS
;
A
#
# COMPACT_ATOMS: atom_id res chain seq x y z
N MET A 1 1.74 -12.49 -29.68
CA MET A 1 2.26 -13.76 -30.26
C MET A 1 3.80 -13.84 -30.20
N ALA A 2 4.44 -15.01 -30.08
CA ALA A 2 5.91 -15.17 -30.21
C ALA A 2 6.29 -15.95 -31.47
N ARG A 3 7.33 -15.51 -32.20
CA ARG A 3 7.85 -16.12 -33.43
C ARG A 3 9.38 -16.00 -33.53
N ILE A 4 10.03 -16.93 -34.23
CA ILE A 4 11.47 -16.83 -34.52
C ILE A 4 11.64 -16.25 -35.93
N GLU A 5 12.34 -15.13 -36.03
CA GLU A 5 12.75 -14.52 -37.29
C GLU A 5 14.25 -14.75 -37.53
N PHE A 6 14.68 -14.68 -38.78
CA PHE A 6 16.08 -14.83 -39.16
C PHE A 6 16.54 -13.59 -39.92
N GLU A 7 17.38 -12.76 -39.30
CA GLU A 7 17.94 -11.57 -39.92
C GLU A 7 19.46 -11.71 -39.99
N LYS A 8 20.06 -11.45 -41.16
CA LYS A 8 21.52 -11.48 -41.40
C LYS A 8 22.24 -12.77 -40.93
N GLY A 9 21.50 -13.89 -40.80
CA GLY A 9 22.01 -15.18 -40.32
C GLY A 9 21.92 -15.40 -38.81
N GLN A 10 21.39 -14.45 -38.04
CA GLN A 10 21.07 -14.62 -36.62
C GLN A 10 19.57 -14.91 -36.43
N SER A 11 19.25 -15.76 -35.46
CA SER A 11 17.87 -16.07 -35.06
C SER A 11 17.41 -15.13 -33.95
N HIS A 12 16.37 -14.33 -34.21
CA HIS A 12 15.78 -13.39 -33.26
C HIS A 12 14.42 -13.92 -32.79
N LEU A 13 14.23 -14.01 -31.46
CA LEU A 13 12.92 -14.29 -30.89
C LEU A 13 12.11 -12.98 -30.85
N VAL A 14 11.16 -12.84 -31.77
CA VAL A 14 10.27 -11.69 -31.87
C VAL A 14 8.98 -11.98 -31.11
N MET A 15 8.73 -11.21 -30.06
CA MET A 15 7.51 -11.29 -29.26
C MET A 15 6.64 -10.07 -29.56
N THR A 16 5.59 -10.27 -30.36
CA THR A 16 4.54 -9.27 -30.59
C THR A 16 3.65 -9.19 -29.35
N MET A 17 3.59 -8.02 -28.72
CA MET A 17 2.63 -7.70 -27.67
C MET A 17 1.64 -6.69 -28.22
N GLU A 18 0.37 -7.07 -28.36
CA GLU A 18 -0.59 -6.37 -29.22
C GLU A 18 -1.25 -5.17 -28.51
N ASP A 19 -1.24 -5.15 -27.17
CA ASP A 19 -1.89 -4.14 -26.32
C ASP A 19 -0.91 -3.22 -25.55
N GLN A 20 0.40 -3.31 -25.80
CA GLN A 20 1.42 -2.67 -24.95
C GLN A 20 2.02 -1.40 -25.58
N CYS A 21 2.13 -0.33 -24.77
CA CYS A 21 2.70 0.95 -25.19
C CYS A 21 4.23 0.85 -25.43
N PRO A 22 4.77 1.43 -26.52
CA PRO A 22 6.22 1.45 -26.76
C PRO A 22 7.03 2.09 -25.62
N ASP A 23 6.54 3.20 -25.07
CA ASP A 23 7.23 3.96 -24.02
C ASP A 23 7.28 3.20 -22.69
N MET A 24 6.18 2.52 -22.32
CA MET A 24 6.15 1.51 -21.25
C MET A 24 7.19 0.40 -21.47
N PHE A 25 7.35 -0.09 -22.70
CA PHE A 25 8.34 -1.12 -23.00
C PHE A 25 9.78 -0.61 -22.88
N GLU A 26 10.04 0.69 -23.06
CA GLU A 26 11.34 1.29 -22.74
C GLU A 26 11.62 1.22 -21.23
N LEU A 27 10.63 1.54 -20.38
CA LEU A 27 10.75 1.39 -18.92
C LEU A 27 11.05 -0.07 -18.53
N PHE A 28 10.38 -1.04 -19.16
CA PHE A 28 10.67 -2.46 -18.95
C PHE A 28 12.10 -2.83 -19.36
N ALA A 29 12.54 -2.41 -20.54
CA ALA A 29 13.89 -2.67 -21.05
C ALA A 29 14.97 -2.01 -20.15
N TYR A 30 14.73 -0.79 -19.68
CA TYR A 30 15.58 -0.12 -18.68
C TYR A 30 15.68 -0.94 -17.39
N TRP A 31 14.55 -1.34 -16.80
CA TRP A 31 14.55 -2.10 -15.56
C TRP A 31 15.23 -3.47 -15.73
N MET A 32 15.03 -4.15 -16.86
CA MET A 32 15.68 -5.42 -17.15
C MET A 32 17.22 -5.31 -17.15
N ASN A 33 17.75 -4.22 -17.73
CA ASN A 33 19.17 -3.94 -17.85
C ASN A 33 19.81 -3.40 -16.54
N GLU A 34 19.21 -2.38 -15.92
CA GLU A 34 19.82 -1.68 -14.78
C GLU A 34 19.31 -2.15 -13.40
N ARG A 35 18.13 -2.79 -13.33
CA ARG A 35 17.47 -3.25 -12.09
C ARG A 35 17.33 -2.16 -11.02
N ARG A 36 16.99 -0.95 -11.47
CA ARG A 36 16.83 0.28 -10.66
C ARG A 36 15.39 0.79 -10.70
N ASN A 37 15.09 1.70 -9.78
CA ASN A 37 13.87 2.50 -9.80
C ASN A 37 13.88 3.51 -10.96
N PHE A 38 12.71 4.06 -11.27
CA PHE A 38 12.48 4.90 -12.45
C PHE A 38 12.80 6.39 -12.23
N ASP A 39 13.59 6.73 -11.20
CA ASP A 39 13.82 8.12 -10.75
C ASP A 39 14.23 9.05 -11.91
N ARG A 40 15.13 8.58 -12.79
CA ARG A 40 15.60 9.32 -13.98
C ARG A 40 14.49 9.67 -14.97
N TYR A 41 13.47 8.81 -15.09
CA TYR A 41 12.31 9.05 -15.96
C TYR A 41 11.36 10.05 -15.31
N ILE A 42 11.20 10.00 -13.98
CA ILE A 42 10.39 10.96 -13.24
C ILE A 42 11.02 12.35 -13.29
N ASP A 43 12.35 12.46 -13.12
CA ASP A 43 13.10 13.72 -13.30
C ASP A 43 12.95 14.27 -14.73
N ALA A 44 13.09 13.43 -15.75
CA ALA A 44 12.91 13.83 -17.14
C ALA A 44 11.46 14.25 -17.45
N ALA A 45 10.46 13.54 -16.91
CA ALA A 45 9.05 13.86 -17.13
C ALA A 45 8.61 15.13 -16.38
N GLU A 46 9.20 15.43 -15.23
CA GLU A 46 8.99 16.70 -14.52
C GLU A 46 9.59 17.86 -15.31
N ALA A 47 10.84 17.72 -15.77
CA ALA A 47 11.53 18.72 -16.59
C ALA A 47 10.84 18.98 -17.95
N ASN A 48 10.26 17.96 -18.56
CA ASN A 48 9.54 18.04 -19.85
C ASN A 48 8.03 18.28 -19.70
N ASN A 49 7.51 18.37 -18.47
CA ASN A 49 6.07 18.47 -18.16
C ASN A 49 5.22 17.33 -18.80
N SER A 50 5.77 16.11 -18.84
CA SER A 50 5.16 14.89 -19.41
C SER A 50 4.88 13.81 -18.36
N CYS A 51 4.61 14.21 -17.11
CA CYS A 51 4.31 13.29 -16.01
C CYS A 51 2.97 12.54 -16.20
N THR A 52 2.05 13.05 -17.02
CA THR A 52 0.74 12.41 -17.25
C THR A 52 0.88 11.17 -18.12
N GLU A 53 1.77 11.26 -19.10
CA GLU A 53 2.16 10.22 -20.03
C GLU A 53 2.91 9.12 -19.26
N LEU A 54 4.01 9.48 -18.58
CA LEU A 54 4.78 8.58 -17.72
C LEU A 54 3.91 7.86 -16.66
N HIS A 55 2.92 8.55 -16.08
CA HIS A 55 1.95 7.95 -15.18
C HIS A 55 1.21 6.76 -15.82
N TRP A 56 0.73 6.91 -17.06
CA TRP A 56 0.02 5.82 -17.74
C TRP A 56 0.99 4.71 -18.16
N ASP A 57 2.20 5.03 -18.60
CA ASP A 57 3.22 4.02 -18.88
C ASP A 57 3.61 3.21 -17.63
N LEU A 58 3.75 3.84 -16.47
CA LEU A 58 3.99 3.15 -15.19
C LEU A 58 2.79 2.31 -14.73
N VAL A 59 1.56 2.77 -14.95
CA VAL A 59 0.34 1.98 -14.67
C VAL A 59 0.27 0.75 -15.57
N ASN A 60 0.55 0.91 -16.87
CA ASN A 60 0.65 -0.19 -17.83
C ASN A 60 1.78 -1.15 -17.45
N LEU A 61 2.95 -0.64 -17.05
CA LEU A 61 4.11 -1.42 -16.58
C LEU A 61 3.76 -2.27 -15.36
N HIS A 62 3.02 -1.72 -14.39
CA HIS A 62 2.56 -2.43 -13.21
C HIS A 62 1.62 -3.60 -13.57
N ILE A 63 0.70 -3.40 -14.52
CA ILE A 63 -0.24 -4.45 -14.98
C ILE A 63 0.52 -5.52 -15.79
N PHE A 64 1.35 -5.11 -16.75
CA PHE A 64 2.22 -6.01 -17.50
C PHE A 64 3.12 -6.85 -16.59
N ALA A 65 3.74 -6.24 -15.58
CA ALA A 65 4.58 -6.94 -14.60
C ALA A 65 3.80 -7.99 -13.78
N ALA A 66 2.49 -7.82 -13.61
CA ALA A 66 1.63 -8.84 -13.02
C ALA A 66 1.39 -10.00 -14.01
N GLN A 67 1.11 -9.68 -15.28
CA GLN A 67 0.82 -10.64 -16.34
C GLN A 67 1.99 -11.57 -16.66
N VAL A 68 3.24 -11.10 -16.52
CA VAL A 68 4.47 -11.90 -16.74
C VAL A 68 5.14 -12.40 -15.45
N ASP A 69 4.44 -12.35 -14.30
CA ASP A 69 4.93 -12.73 -12.98
C ASP A 69 6.33 -12.18 -12.63
N LEU A 70 6.46 -10.85 -12.70
CA LEU A 70 7.65 -10.11 -12.26
C LEU A 70 7.36 -9.22 -11.03
N PRO A 71 7.13 -9.79 -9.82
CA PRO A 71 6.87 -9.05 -8.58
C PRO A 71 7.78 -7.85 -8.33
N ALA A 72 9.08 -7.99 -8.56
CA ALA A 72 10.04 -6.92 -8.32
C ALA A 72 9.90 -5.73 -9.32
N LEU A 73 9.44 -5.98 -10.54
CA LEU A 73 9.11 -4.92 -11.50
C LEU A 73 7.79 -4.25 -11.10
N GLN A 74 6.80 -5.05 -10.68
CA GLN A 74 5.49 -4.57 -10.24
C GLN A 74 5.63 -3.66 -9.00
N ASP A 75 6.46 -4.05 -8.04
CA ASP A 75 6.71 -3.29 -6.82
C ASP A 75 7.53 -2.00 -7.12
N CYS A 76 8.50 -2.03 -8.04
CA CYS A 76 9.20 -0.83 -8.54
C CYS A 76 8.24 0.15 -9.27
N ALA A 77 7.32 -0.37 -10.10
CA ALA A 77 6.33 0.45 -10.80
C ALA A 77 5.33 1.08 -9.83
N MET A 78 4.87 0.32 -8.83
CA MET A 78 3.99 0.82 -7.75
C MET A 78 4.66 1.96 -6.96
N ASP A 79 5.96 1.85 -6.67
CA ASP A 79 6.74 2.91 -6.02
C ASP A 79 6.85 4.17 -6.88
N ALA A 80 7.21 4.04 -8.17
CA ALA A 80 7.31 5.18 -9.08
C ALA A 80 5.97 5.89 -9.33
N ILE A 81 4.84 5.16 -9.33
CA ILE A 81 3.50 5.77 -9.38
C ILE A 81 3.27 6.65 -8.13
N GLN A 82 3.64 6.16 -6.94
CA GLN A 82 3.54 6.96 -5.70
C GLN A 82 4.42 8.21 -5.77
N ASP A 83 5.63 8.12 -6.33
CA ASP A 83 6.55 9.26 -6.49
C ASP A 83 6.04 10.32 -7.48
N VAL A 84 5.46 9.91 -8.61
CA VAL A 84 4.84 10.86 -9.58
C VAL A 84 3.68 11.61 -8.93
N TYR A 85 2.77 10.91 -8.23
CA TYR A 85 1.66 11.56 -7.53
C TYR A 85 2.14 12.48 -6.39
N LEU A 86 3.25 12.13 -5.71
CA LEU A 86 3.85 12.95 -4.65
C LEU A 86 4.46 14.25 -5.21
N ARG A 87 5.35 14.14 -6.21
CA ARG A 87 6.05 15.29 -6.80
C ARG A 87 5.10 16.27 -7.47
N CYS A 88 4.13 15.75 -8.22
CA CYS A 88 3.14 16.58 -8.91
C CYS A 88 1.97 17.01 -7.99
N ASN A 89 1.96 16.60 -6.71
CA ASN A 89 0.93 16.88 -5.72
C ASN A 89 -0.50 16.59 -6.24
N TRP A 90 -0.72 15.36 -6.72
CA TRP A 90 -1.98 14.96 -7.36
C TRP A 90 -2.95 14.24 -6.43
N ASP A 91 -4.22 14.67 -6.46
CA ASP A 91 -5.37 13.89 -5.99
C ASP A 91 -5.61 12.64 -6.86
N ILE A 92 -6.40 11.68 -6.35
CA ILE A 92 -6.74 10.49 -7.13
C ILE A 92 -7.44 10.84 -8.46
N ASN A 93 -6.95 10.27 -9.57
CA ASN A 93 -7.49 10.53 -10.90
C ASN A 93 -8.70 9.64 -11.22
N PRO A 94 -9.93 10.17 -11.43
CA PRO A 94 -11.11 9.36 -11.74
C PRO A 94 -10.98 8.50 -13.01
N LYS A 95 -10.12 8.89 -13.97
CA LYS A 95 -9.83 8.07 -15.16
C LYS A 95 -9.08 6.79 -14.79
N LEU A 96 -8.14 6.86 -13.85
CA LEU A 96 -7.39 5.70 -13.34
C LEU A 96 -8.34 4.72 -12.64
N ILE A 97 -9.22 5.22 -11.78
CA ILE A 97 -10.26 4.42 -11.11
C ILE A 97 -11.12 3.69 -12.16
N ASN A 98 -11.64 4.42 -13.15
CA ASN A 98 -12.48 3.85 -14.20
C ASN A 98 -11.75 2.75 -15.00
N HIS A 99 -10.48 2.97 -15.37
CA HIS A 99 -9.66 1.99 -16.08
C HIS A 99 -9.41 0.73 -15.23
N VAL A 100 -8.89 0.89 -14.01
CA VAL A 100 -8.52 -0.23 -13.14
C VAL A 100 -9.71 -1.09 -12.70
N TYR A 101 -10.90 -0.50 -12.54
CA TYR A 101 -12.10 -1.25 -12.14
C TYR A 101 -12.99 -1.74 -13.29
N LYS A 102 -12.77 -1.31 -14.54
CA LYS A 102 -13.57 -1.76 -15.71
C LYS A 102 -12.78 -2.38 -16.87
N SER A 103 -11.46 -2.26 -16.88
CA SER A 103 -10.60 -2.72 -18.00
C SER A 103 -9.47 -3.65 -17.56
N CYS A 104 -8.98 -3.55 -16.32
CA CYS A 104 -7.93 -4.43 -15.80
C CYS A 104 -8.51 -5.64 -15.04
N ASP A 105 -7.81 -6.78 -15.09
CA ASP A 105 -8.15 -7.94 -14.27
C ASP A 105 -8.03 -7.62 -12.75
N PRO A 106 -8.95 -8.11 -11.88
CA PRO A 106 -8.91 -7.83 -10.44
C PRO A 106 -7.70 -8.37 -9.69
N GLN A 107 -7.07 -9.48 -10.12
CA GLN A 107 -5.86 -10.05 -9.51
C GLN A 107 -4.63 -9.24 -9.92
N GLU A 108 -4.46 -9.00 -11.22
CA GLU A 108 -3.35 -8.22 -11.78
C GLU A 108 -3.30 -6.80 -11.20
N SER A 109 -4.48 -6.16 -11.13
CA SER A 109 -4.65 -4.80 -10.59
C SER A 109 -4.76 -4.73 -9.06
N CYS A 110 -4.72 -5.85 -8.32
CA CYS A 110 -5.10 -5.87 -6.90
C CYS A 110 -4.23 -4.99 -5.98
N ARG A 111 -3.05 -4.55 -6.42
CA ARG A 111 -2.17 -3.61 -5.69
C ARG A 111 -2.59 -2.16 -5.95
N LEU A 112 -2.75 -1.80 -7.23
CA LEU A 112 -3.35 -0.53 -7.65
C LEU A 112 -4.74 -0.32 -7.03
N ARG A 113 -5.63 -1.33 -7.01
CA ARG A 113 -6.96 -1.21 -6.37
C ARG A 113 -6.88 -0.77 -4.90
N LYS A 114 -5.99 -1.41 -4.11
CA LYS A 114 -5.73 -1.07 -2.70
C LYS A 114 -5.18 0.35 -2.54
N TRP A 115 -4.26 0.76 -3.41
CA TRP A 115 -3.66 2.09 -3.40
C TRP A 115 -4.66 3.19 -3.82
N ILE A 116 -5.41 2.96 -4.91
CA ILE A 116 -6.50 3.81 -5.38
C ILE A 116 -7.54 4.03 -4.28
N VAL A 117 -7.91 2.98 -3.54
CA VAL A 117 -8.85 3.08 -2.41
C VAL A 117 -8.29 3.92 -1.27
N ALA A 118 -7.00 3.77 -0.93
CA ALA A 118 -6.35 4.62 0.06
C ALA A 118 -6.29 6.09 -0.41
N MET A 119 -5.92 6.34 -1.67
CA MET A 119 -5.90 7.67 -2.28
C MET A 119 -7.29 8.30 -2.35
N THR A 120 -8.33 7.50 -2.57
CA THR A 120 -9.73 7.96 -2.52
C THR A 120 -10.13 8.38 -1.11
N ALA A 121 -9.74 7.63 -0.08
CA ALA A 121 -10.01 7.97 1.31
C ALA A 121 -9.25 9.23 1.77
N TRP A 122 -8.03 9.42 1.27
CA TRP A 122 -7.24 10.64 1.45
C TRP A 122 -7.90 11.85 0.77
N THR A 123 -8.10 11.80 -0.55
CA THR A 123 -8.72 12.90 -1.33
C THR A 123 -10.11 13.27 -0.80
N LEU A 124 -11.00 12.31 -0.54
CA LEU A 124 -12.34 12.61 -0.02
C LEU A 124 -12.36 13.07 1.45
N GLY A 125 -11.31 12.78 2.21
CA GLY A 125 -11.16 13.26 3.59
C GLY A 125 -10.52 14.65 3.69
N GLY A 126 -9.92 15.16 2.60
CA GLY A 126 -9.34 16.49 2.50
C GLY A 126 -10.28 17.54 1.88
N VAL A 127 -9.70 18.67 1.46
CA VAL A 127 -10.44 19.78 0.82
C VAL A 127 -10.64 19.47 -0.68
N VAL A 128 -11.68 18.71 -0.99
CA VAL A 128 -12.00 18.25 -2.35
C VAL A 128 -13.03 19.15 -3.06
N THR A 129 -12.90 19.29 -4.39
CA THR A 129 -13.89 20.04 -5.20
C THR A 129 -15.22 19.28 -5.31
N LYS A 130 -16.33 20.02 -5.52
CA LYS A 130 -17.65 19.41 -5.77
C LYS A 130 -17.67 18.59 -7.06
N GLU A 131 -16.75 18.86 -7.96
CA GLU A 131 -16.60 18.23 -9.26
C GLU A 131 -15.92 16.87 -9.09
N MET A 132 -14.81 16.82 -8.35
CA MET A 132 -14.09 15.59 -8.00
C MET A 132 -14.95 14.69 -7.10
N SER A 133 -15.60 15.25 -6.07
CA SER A 133 -16.51 14.51 -5.19
C SER A 133 -17.62 13.82 -5.99
N ARG A 134 -18.33 14.56 -6.87
CA ARG A 134 -19.37 13.99 -7.76
C ARG A 134 -18.82 12.96 -8.75
N ALA A 135 -17.59 13.12 -9.23
CA ALA A 135 -16.95 12.15 -10.12
C ALA A 135 -16.68 10.81 -9.39
N ILE A 136 -16.20 10.87 -8.14
CA ILE A 136 -15.94 9.69 -7.32
C ILE A 136 -17.24 9.00 -6.88
N THR A 137 -18.29 9.75 -6.48
CA THR A 137 -19.60 9.16 -6.16
C THR A 137 -20.16 8.34 -7.34
N ARG A 138 -20.11 8.90 -8.56
CA ARG A 138 -20.54 8.20 -9.78
C ARG A 138 -19.73 6.94 -10.07
N LEU A 139 -18.50 6.84 -9.58
CA LEU A 139 -17.67 5.64 -9.71
C LEU A 139 -17.99 4.58 -8.66
N PHE A 140 -18.45 4.97 -7.45
CA PHE A 140 -19.04 4.01 -6.52
C PHE A 140 -20.33 3.39 -7.09
N ASP A 141 -21.18 4.20 -7.74
CA ASP A 141 -22.40 3.71 -8.40
C ASP A 141 -22.11 2.76 -9.58
N GLN A 142 -21.02 3.00 -10.32
CA GLN A 142 -20.67 2.26 -11.54
C GLN A 142 -19.72 1.07 -11.31
N CYS A 143 -19.02 1.01 -10.18
CA CYS A 143 -18.03 -0.02 -9.86
C CYS A 143 -18.31 -0.57 -8.44
N PRO A 144 -19.19 -1.57 -8.30
CA PRO A 144 -19.56 -2.12 -6.98
C PRO A 144 -18.36 -2.63 -6.16
N ASP A 145 -17.36 -3.24 -6.82
CA ASP A 145 -16.08 -3.62 -6.22
C ASP A 145 -15.39 -2.42 -5.54
N PHE A 146 -15.25 -1.30 -6.24
CA PHE A 146 -14.57 -0.10 -5.74
C PHE A 146 -15.27 0.45 -4.50
N TRP A 147 -16.61 0.47 -4.50
CA TRP A 147 -17.39 0.84 -3.32
C TRP A 147 -17.19 -0.14 -2.15
N ALA A 148 -17.21 -1.45 -2.41
CA ALA A 148 -17.03 -2.48 -1.38
C ALA A 148 -15.60 -2.45 -0.78
N GLU A 149 -14.58 -2.28 -1.61
CA GLU A 149 -13.18 -2.12 -1.17
C GLU A 149 -13.00 -0.80 -0.39
N TYR A 150 -13.55 0.32 -0.87
CA TYR A 150 -13.53 1.62 -0.19
C TYR A 150 -14.22 1.60 1.18
N HIS A 151 -15.43 1.05 1.26
CA HIS A 151 -16.14 0.92 2.53
C HIS A 151 -15.37 -0.02 3.49
N THR A 152 -14.77 -1.09 2.97
CA THR A 152 -13.93 -2.00 3.76
C THR A 152 -12.68 -1.32 4.30
N HIS A 153 -12.05 -0.43 3.53
CA HIS A 153 -10.87 0.33 3.95
C HIS A 153 -11.22 1.37 5.02
N THR A 154 -12.20 2.23 4.76
CA THR A 154 -12.63 3.29 5.70
C THR A 154 -13.12 2.72 7.02
N ARG A 155 -13.88 1.62 7.01
CA ARG A 155 -14.31 0.89 8.22
C ARG A 155 -13.11 0.39 9.05
N LYS A 156 -12.06 -0.13 8.39
CA LYS A 156 -10.83 -0.58 9.06
C LYS A 156 -10.00 0.59 9.63
N MET A 157 -9.98 1.74 8.96
CA MET A 157 -9.31 2.94 9.51
C MET A 157 -10.02 3.47 10.76
N ALA A 158 -11.35 3.61 10.72
CA ALA A 158 -12.14 4.01 11.89
C ALA A 158 -11.91 3.10 13.12
N GLN A 159 -11.79 1.78 12.91
CA GLN A 159 -11.44 0.81 13.96
C GLN A 159 -10.04 0.99 14.56
N THR A 160 -9.13 1.74 13.91
CA THR A 160 -7.80 2.06 14.43
C THR A 160 -7.73 3.41 15.16
N GLY A 161 -8.85 4.13 15.30
CA GLY A 161 -8.87 5.46 15.92
C GLY A 161 -8.18 6.55 15.09
N LEU A 162 -7.93 6.28 13.80
CA LEU A 162 -7.30 7.21 12.88
C LEU A 162 -8.33 7.69 11.86
N GLU A 163 -8.52 9.00 11.75
CA GLU A 163 -9.36 9.57 10.70
C GLU A 163 -8.70 9.33 9.32
N GLY A 164 -9.53 9.09 8.30
CA GLY A 164 -9.05 8.61 6.98
C GLY A 164 -8.01 9.51 6.32
N HIS A 165 -8.10 10.82 6.58
CA HIS A 165 -7.24 11.85 6.00
C HIS A 165 -5.88 12.04 6.69
N PHE A 166 -5.53 11.24 7.71
CA PHE A 166 -4.19 11.38 8.33
C PHE A 166 -3.08 10.66 7.55
N LYS A 167 -3.38 9.57 6.83
CA LYS A 167 -2.35 8.77 6.14
C LYS A 167 -2.28 9.10 4.65
N ASN A 168 -1.24 9.83 4.25
CA ASN A 168 -1.00 10.08 2.83
C ASN A 168 -0.47 8.80 2.13
N PRO A 169 -1.17 8.23 1.12
CA PRO A 169 -0.74 7.04 0.38
C PRO A 169 0.32 7.32 -0.69
N GLN A 170 0.70 8.59 -0.89
CA GLN A 170 1.88 8.99 -1.66
C GLN A 170 3.17 8.82 -0.82
N LEU A 171 3.09 8.96 0.52
CA LEU A 171 4.24 8.94 1.41
C LEU A 171 4.61 7.50 1.83
N ARG A 172 5.80 7.06 1.40
CA ARG A 172 6.37 5.75 1.74
C ARG A 172 7.37 5.86 2.90
N LEU A 173 7.05 5.22 4.02
CA LEU A 173 7.92 5.07 5.19
C LEU A 173 8.91 3.92 4.95
N PRO A 174 10.25 4.16 4.94
CA PRO A 174 11.23 3.17 4.48
C PRO A 174 11.25 1.86 5.27
N SER A 175 11.18 1.91 6.61
CA SER A 175 11.28 0.69 7.43
C SER A 175 10.66 0.86 8.84
N ASN A 176 10.90 -0.13 9.72
CA ASN A 176 10.04 -0.43 10.86
C ASN A 176 10.36 0.31 12.17
N ASN A 177 11.20 1.34 12.17
CA ASN A 177 11.80 1.88 13.40
C ASN A 177 10.89 2.85 14.20
N LEU A 178 9.89 3.45 13.57
CA LEU A 178 8.90 4.30 14.22
C LEU A 178 7.91 3.47 15.07
N ARG A 179 7.43 3.99 16.20
CA ARG A 179 6.34 3.40 16.99
C ARG A 179 4.99 3.52 16.25
N ASN A 180 3.94 2.83 16.70
CA ASN A 180 2.66 2.83 15.96
C ASN A 180 2.00 4.22 15.90
N GLU A 181 2.15 5.04 16.95
CA GLU A 181 1.67 6.43 17.02
C GLU A 181 2.50 7.38 16.14
N GLU A 182 3.79 7.11 15.95
CA GLU A 182 4.71 7.92 15.13
C GLU A 182 4.51 7.68 13.60
N ARG A 183 3.61 6.79 13.20
CA ARG A 183 3.35 6.41 11.79
C ARG A 183 1.98 6.85 11.26
N GLN A 184 1.37 7.85 11.88
CA GLN A 184 0.02 8.26 11.50
C GLN A 184 -0.04 9.00 10.15
N PHE A 185 1.08 9.51 9.64
CA PHE A 185 1.12 10.39 8.45
C PHE A 185 1.30 9.68 7.09
N GLY A 186 1.65 8.39 7.04
CA GLY A 186 1.99 7.70 5.78
C GLY A 186 1.92 6.18 5.84
N PHE A 187 2.11 5.54 4.69
CA PHE A 187 2.08 4.07 4.54
C PHE A 187 3.51 3.49 4.58
N ARG A 188 3.67 2.19 4.85
CA ARG A 188 4.99 1.53 4.73
C ARG A 188 5.28 1.33 3.25
N GLN A 189 6.55 1.35 2.83
CA GLN A 189 6.92 1.01 1.44
C GLN A 189 6.34 -0.36 1.02
N CYS A 190 6.56 -1.41 1.84
CA CYS A 190 5.93 -2.74 1.73
C CYS A 190 4.37 -2.77 1.91
N SER A 191 3.62 -1.65 1.88
CA SER A 191 2.15 -1.65 2.05
C SER A 191 1.35 -1.98 0.79
N PHE A 192 1.85 -1.58 -0.39
CA PHE A 192 1.18 -1.81 -1.69
C PHE A 192 1.92 -2.84 -2.56
N HIS A 193 3.06 -3.33 -2.07
CA HIS A 193 3.90 -4.34 -2.70
C HIS A 193 3.33 -5.76 -2.63
N THR A 194 3.92 -6.63 -3.43
CA THR A 194 3.74 -8.09 -3.41
C THR A 194 4.10 -8.68 -2.04
N HIS A 195 5.12 -8.14 -1.39
CA HIS A 195 5.69 -8.66 -0.14
C HIS A 195 4.91 -8.29 1.14
N ARG A 196 3.57 -8.37 1.11
CA ARG A 196 2.81 -8.58 2.35
C ARG A 196 2.87 -10.06 2.72
N SER A 197 3.70 -10.38 3.70
CA SER A 197 3.82 -11.75 4.19
C SER A 197 2.47 -12.35 4.59
N THR A 198 2.16 -13.52 4.02
CA THR A 198 1.28 -14.50 4.66
C THR A 198 1.83 -14.72 6.07
N VAL A 199 0.98 -14.62 7.09
CA VAL A 199 1.40 -14.34 8.47
C VAL A 199 2.40 -15.38 8.97
N GLY A 200 3.69 -15.00 9.02
CA GLY A 200 4.76 -15.84 9.59
C GLY A 200 6.03 -16.04 8.74
N GLN A 201 6.09 -15.62 7.47
CA GLN A 201 7.30 -15.85 6.64
C GLN A 201 7.88 -14.58 5.98
N GLY A 202 9.22 -14.47 6.00
CA GLY A 202 10.01 -13.45 5.29
C GLY A 202 10.26 -12.14 6.07
N LYS A 203 11.48 -11.59 5.91
CA LYS A 203 11.75 -10.16 6.17
C LYS A 203 11.34 -9.38 4.91
N CYS A 204 10.64 -8.25 5.04
CA CYS A 204 10.42 -7.31 3.93
C CYS A 204 11.80 -6.88 3.36
N PRO A 205 12.01 -6.80 2.04
CA PRO A 205 13.34 -6.54 1.45
C PRO A 205 13.95 -5.21 1.94
N HIS A 206 13.11 -4.20 2.18
CA HIS A 206 13.50 -2.90 2.73
C HIS A 206 13.81 -2.92 4.25
N ALA A 207 13.79 -4.09 4.91
CA ALA A 207 14.19 -4.26 6.31
C ALA A 207 15.71 -4.44 6.49
N CYS A 208 16.51 -4.29 5.43
CA CYS A 208 17.97 -4.21 5.52
C CYS A 208 18.38 -2.77 5.90
N PRO A 209 19.02 -2.52 7.05
CA PRO A 209 19.33 -1.16 7.48
C PRO A 209 20.49 -0.57 6.66
N LEU A 210 20.21 0.49 5.90
CA LEU A 210 21.22 1.30 5.22
C LEU A 210 21.94 2.23 6.20
N SER A 211 22.82 1.65 7.04
CA SER A 211 23.86 2.38 7.78
C SER A 211 25.07 1.47 8.03
N PRO A 212 26.30 1.86 7.62
CA PRO A 212 27.51 1.25 8.14
C PRO A 212 27.61 1.42 9.66
N LEU A 213 28.19 0.43 10.35
CA LEU A 213 28.50 0.53 11.77
C LEU A 213 29.67 1.51 11.98
N VAL A 214 29.37 2.79 12.19
CA VAL A 214 30.34 3.76 12.72
C VAL A 214 30.42 3.59 14.24
N SER A 215 31.36 2.77 14.67
CA SER A 215 31.68 2.59 16.10
C SER A 215 32.24 3.90 16.67
N SER A 216 31.41 4.67 17.37
CA SER A 216 31.84 5.88 18.06
C SER A 216 32.64 5.53 19.34
N PRO A 217 33.91 5.96 19.49
CA PRO A 217 34.67 5.70 20.69
C PRO A 217 34.40 6.75 21.79
N TYR A 218 34.19 6.27 23.01
CA TYR A 218 34.34 6.96 24.30
C TYR A 218 33.99 8.46 24.44
N THR A 219 33.03 8.74 25.33
CA THR A 219 33.33 9.56 26.51
C THR A 219 32.33 9.27 27.63
N ASP A 220 32.74 9.46 28.88
CA ASP A 220 32.09 8.86 30.05
C ASP A 220 30.85 9.59 30.59
N GLY A 221 29.98 8.81 31.23
CA GLY A 221 29.57 9.10 32.60
C GLY A 221 28.25 9.83 32.82
N TYR A 222 27.19 9.06 33.05
CA TYR A 222 26.31 9.31 34.20
C TYR A 222 25.74 8.00 34.79
N PHE A 223 25.28 8.06 36.03
CA PHE A 223 24.99 6.89 36.88
C PHE A 223 23.74 6.09 36.45
N GLU A 224 23.78 4.77 36.67
CA GLU A 224 22.60 3.93 36.79
C GLU A 224 21.77 4.32 38.04
N SER A 225 20.45 4.17 37.96
CA SER A 225 19.57 4.16 39.12
C SER A 225 18.53 3.06 38.90
N ASP A 226 18.70 1.95 39.62
CA ASP A 226 17.99 0.69 39.38
C ASP A 226 16.87 0.51 40.42
N SER A 227 15.62 0.64 39.96
CA SER A 227 14.38 0.39 40.71
C SER A 227 13.19 0.25 39.75
N ASP A 228 12.28 -0.72 39.84
CA ASP A 228 12.20 -1.89 40.75
C ASP A 228 11.87 -3.16 39.95
N ARG A 229 12.33 -4.34 40.42
CA ARG A 229 12.07 -5.60 39.72
C ARG A 229 11.92 -6.86 40.60
N THR A 230 10.91 -6.85 41.48
CA THR A 230 10.30 -8.01 42.15
C THR A 230 8.85 -7.63 42.52
N ASP A 231 7.87 -8.52 42.73
CA ASP A 231 7.85 -9.99 42.66
C ASP A 231 6.47 -10.45 42.10
N SER A 232 6.43 -11.38 41.15
CA SER A 232 6.08 -12.81 41.33
C SER A 232 4.64 -13.22 41.67
N ARG A 233 4.12 -14.09 40.79
CA ARG A 233 3.29 -15.29 41.05
C ARG A 233 1.80 -15.17 41.44
N PHE A 234 0.96 -15.58 40.48
CA PHE A 234 0.16 -16.81 40.54
C PHE A 234 -0.84 -17.00 41.71
N GLY A 235 -2.13 -16.74 41.46
CA GLY A 235 -3.28 -17.15 42.29
C GLY A 235 -4.49 -17.48 41.40
N SER A 236 -5.37 -18.41 41.79
CA SER A 236 -6.32 -19.06 40.87
C SER A 236 -7.81 -19.02 41.30
N ARG A 237 -8.67 -18.75 40.31
CA ARG A 237 -10.02 -19.35 40.03
C ARG A 237 -11.20 -19.23 41.03
N MET A 238 -12.34 -18.84 40.44
CA MET A 238 -13.75 -19.08 40.89
C MET A 238 -14.18 -18.33 42.18
N VAL A 239 -15.46 -18.23 42.57
CA VAL A 239 -16.74 -18.81 42.06
C VAL A 239 -17.85 -17.73 41.97
N SER A 240 -18.93 -18.01 41.24
CA SER A 240 -20.19 -17.23 41.23
C SER A 240 -21.12 -17.63 42.40
N PRO A 241 -22.02 -16.74 42.87
CA PRO A 241 -23.10 -17.12 43.80
C PRO A 241 -24.52 -16.81 43.30
N CYS A 242 -25.32 -17.88 43.22
CA CYS A 242 -26.68 -17.98 43.77
C CYS A 242 -26.66 -19.24 44.69
N SER A 243 -27.62 -19.62 45.52
CA SER A 243 -29.02 -19.23 45.81
C SER A 243 -29.33 -19.66 47.26
N ASP A 244 -30.40 -19.28 47.96
CA ASP A 244 -31.32 -18.13 48.01
C ASP A 244 -32.15 -18.30 49.31
N THR A 245 -32.94 -17.32 49.79
CA THR A 245 -33.84 -17.56 50.94
C THR A 245 -35.18 -16.81 50.88
N ILE A 246 -36.25 -17.53 51.23
CA ILE A 246 -37.65 -17.07 51.33
C ILE A 246 -38.11 -17.26 52.79
N PRO A 247 -38.92 -16.34 53.38
CA PRO A 247 -39.72 -16.61 54.57
C PRO A 247 -41.13 -17.12 54.21
N GLU A 248 -41.66 -18.05 55.01
CA GLU A 248 -43.04 -18.59 54.89
C GLU A 248 -44.11 -17.66 55.51
N SER A 249 -45.37 -18.15 55.56
CA SER A 249 -46.61 -17.57 56.10
C SER A 249 -47.29 -16.48 55.24
N ASP A 250 -48.61 -16.52 54.99
CA ASP A 250 -49.59 -17.57 55.30
C ASP A 250 -50.87 -17.49 54.42
N LEU A 251 -51.84 -18.36 54.71
CA LEU A 251 -53.25 -18.32 54.28
C LEU A 251 -53.91 -16.91 54.50
N GLU A 252 -55.06 -16.53 53.91
CA GLU A 252 -56.20 -17.33 53.43
C GLU A 252 -57.05 -16.58 52.36
N THR A 253 -58.18 -17.19 51.97
CA THR A 253 -59.26 -16.69 51.10
C THR A 253 -59.60 -15.19 51.18
N SER A 254 -59.81 -14.52 50.04
CA SER A 254 -61.16 -14.46 49.40
C SER A 254 -61.18 -13.76 48.05
#